data_AF-A0A060BJ28-F1
#
_entry.id   AF-A0A060BJ28-F1
#
_cell.length_a   1.000
_cell.length_b   1.000
_cell.length_c   1.000
_cell.angle_alpha   90.00
_cell.angle_beta   90.00
_cell.angle_gamma   90.00
#
_symmetry.space_group_name_H-M   'P 1'
#
loop_
_entity.id
_entity.type
_entity.pdbx_description
1 polymer ?
#
loop_
_entity_poly.entity_id
_entity_poly.type
_entity_poly.pdbx_seq_one_letter_code
_entity_poly.pdbx_strand_id
1 'polypeptide(L)'
;LYLDGMLDSGKPGVDGMRYRLAMRLIASGGQRQISSTEGLSLINGTEAWLVISATTSYKASATNFPGERYATVCDSLLNALVPEHSTGKVSVFSSLKATRQSHSALHRSLYDRVSLNLPASPSDTLPTDQRIARFALQDSPSMTALYYNYGRYLLIS
;
A
#
# COMPACT_ATOMS: atom_id res chain seq x y z
N LEU A 1 -9.22 12.01 -7.22
CA LEU A 1 -8.89 11.54 -8.57
C LEU A 1 -9.43 10.13 -8.70
N TYR A 2 -10.07 9.83 -9.83
CA TYR A 2 -10.60 8.51 -10.10
C TYR A 2 -10.00 7.97 -11.40
N LEU A 3 -9.74 6.67 -11.41
CA LEU A 3 -9.34 5.92 -12.59
C LEU A 3 -10.13 4.62 -12.58
N ASP A 4 -10.87 4.35 -13.64
CA ASP A 4 -11.64 3.13 -13.81
C ASP A 4 -11.54 2.64 -15.25
N GLY A 5 -11.95 1.40 -15.45
CA GLY A 5 -11.86 0.74 -16.73
C GLY A 5 -12.13 -0.75 -16.60
N MET A 6 -11.76 -1.47 -17.65
CA MET A 6 -11.94 -2.91 -17.77
C MET A 6 -10.64 -3.52 -18.28
N LEU A 7 -10.16 -4.56 -17.59
CA LEU A 7 -9.01 -5.34 -18.03
C LEU A 7 -9.39 -6.18 -19.26
N ASP A 8 -8.39 -6.62 -20.03
CA ASP A 8 -8.61 -7.63 -21.06
C ASP A 8 -8.97 -8.97 -20.41
N SER A 9 -10.02 -9.63 -20.89
CA SER A 9 -10.41 -10.97 -20.44
C SER A 9 -9.54 -12.08 -21.04
N GLY A 10 -8.79 -11.79 -22.10
CA GLY A 10 -8.08 -12.76 -22.93
C GLY A 10 -9.00 -13.68 -23.73
N LYS A 11 -10.32 -13.43 -23.73
CA LYS A 11 -11.34 -14.23 -24.42
C LYS A 11 -12.19 -13.34 -25.34
N PRO A 12 -12.17 -13.55 -26.66
CA PRO A 12 -12.99 -12.77 -27.59
C PRO A 12 -14.47 -12.78 -27.22
N GLY A 13 -15.09 -11.59 -27.21
CA GLY A 13 -16.51 -11.43 -26.89
C GLY A 13 -16.87 -11.57 -25.41
N VAL A 14 -15.89 -11.67 -24.51
CA VAL A 14 -16.11 -11.73 -23.06
C VAL A 14 -15.52 -10.48 -22.42
N ASP A 15 -16.36 -9.74 -21.68
CA ASP A 15 -15.91 -8.61 -20.86
C ASP A 15 -14.90 -9.09 -19.80
N GLY A 16 -13.84 -8.31 -19.61
CA GLY A 16 -12.88 -8.56 -18.55
C GLY A 16 -13.32 -7.97 -17.22
N MET A 17 -12.44 -8.09 -16.23
CA MET A 17 -12.71 -7.59 -14.89
C MET A 17 -12.65 -6.06 -14.88
N ARG A 18 -13.71 -5.42 -14.39
CA ARG A 18 -13.74 -3.97 -14.20
C ARG A 18 -12.94 -3.60 -12.96
N TYR A 19 -12.36 -2.41 -12.96
CA TYR A 19 -11.60 -1.88 -11.83
C TYR A 19 -11.98 -0.44 -11.52
N ARG A 20 -11.77 -0.05 -10.27
CA ARG A 20 -11.83 1.33 -9.80
C ARG A 20 -10.63 1.59 -8.91
N LEU A 21 -9.95 2.71 -9.16
CA LEU A 21 -8.95 3.31 -8.31
C LEU A 21 -9.44 4.72 -7.93
N ALA A 22 -9.43 5.00 -6.63
CA ALA A 22 -9.74 6.30 -6.08
C ALA A 22 -8.53 6.79 -5.28
N MET A 23 -8.10 8.02 -5.53
CA MET A 23 -6.93 8.61 -4.88
C MET A 23 -7.19 10.04 -4.39
N ARG A 24 -6.61 10.36 -3.24
CA ARG A 24 -6.60 11.71 -2.64
C ARG A 24 -5.20 12.14 -2.25
N LEU A 25 -4.90 13.40 -2.58
CA LEU A 25 -3.72 14.14 -2.12
C LEU A 25 -4.11 15.05 -0.94
N ILE A 26 -3.57 14.74 0.22
CA ILE A 26 -3.64 15.56 1.44
C ILE A 26 -2.29 16.24 1.59
N ALA A 27 -2.29 17.57 1.66
CA ALA A 27 -1.06 18.35 1.68
C ALA A 27 -1.07 19.40 2.78
N SER A 28 0.11 19.63 3.37
CA SER A 28 0.39 20.75 4.27
C SER A 28 1.19 21.81 3.53
N GLY A 29 0.73 23.07 3.62
CA GLY A 29 1.26 24.16 2.81
C GLY A 29 1.04 23.97 1.30
N GLY A 30 1.54 24.94 0.53
CA GLY A 30 1.55 24.88 -0.94
C GLY A 30 0.19 24.92 -1.63
N GLN A 31 0.25 24.79 -2.95
CA GLN A 31 -0.91 24.68 -3.84
C GLN A 31 -0.95 23.29 -4.46
N ARG A 32 -2.11 22.64 -4.38
CA ARG A 32 -2.37 21.36 -5.05
C ARG A 32 -2.93 21.64 -6.43
N GLN A 33 -2.40 20.99 -7.46
CA GLN A 33 -3.04 20.97 -8.77
C GLN A 33 -3.32 19.52 -9.15
N ILE A 34 -4.49 19.32 -9.75
CA ILE A 34 -4.96 18.02 -10.21
C ILE A 34 -5.33 18.20 -11.67
N SER A 35 -4.66 17.45 -12.54
CA SER A 35 -4.90 17.45 -13.97
C SER A 35 -5.08 16.00 -14.43
N SER A 36 -6.05 15.77 -15.32
CA SER A 36 -6.23 14.46 -15.96
C SER A 36 -5.10 14.13 -16.93
N THR A 37 -4.40 15.14 -17.45
CA THR A 37 -3.30 14.97 -18.41
C THR A 37 -1.91 15.07 -17.76
N GLU A 38 -1.77 15.90 -16.73
CA GLU A 38 -0.48 16.19 -16.08
C GLU A 38 -0.34 15.55 -14.69
N GLY A 39 -1.39 14.88 -14.21
CA GLY A 39 -1.38 14.16 -12.94
C GLY A 39 -1.57 15.06 -11.71
N LEU A 40 -0.91 14.70 -10.61
CA LEU A 40 -1.01 15.40 -9.33
C LEU A 40 0.26 16.18 -9.05
N SER A 41 0.13 17.47 -8.77
CA SER A 41 1.25 18.31 -8.33
C SER A 41 0.96 18.97 -6.99
N LEU A 42 2.03 19.14 -6.20
CA LEU A 42 2.05 19.97 -5.01
C LEU A 42 3.19 20.98 -5.15
N ILE A 43 2.84 22.25 -5.30
CA ILE A 43 3.80 23.34 -5.51
C ILE A 43 3.99 24.07 -4.18
N ASN A 44 5.24 24.27 -3.75
CA ASN A 44 5.60 24.94 -2.51
C ASN A 44 4.94 24.33 -1.24
N GLY A 45 4.71 23.02 -1.23
CA GLY A 45 4.21 22.28 -0.07
C GLY A 45 5.32 21.78 0.83
N THR A 46 4.98 21.42 2.07
CA THR A 46 5.93 20.89 3.07
C THR A 46 5.73 19.42 3.38
N GLU A 47 4.51 18.90 3.21
CA GLU A 47 4.18 17.49 3.42
C GLU A 47 3.05 17.07 2.49
N ALA A 48 3.14 15.85 1.96
CA ALA A 48 2.12 15.24 1.10
C ALA A 48 1.83 13.80 1.56
N TRP A 49 0.55 13.46 1.62
CA TRP A 49 0.06 12.09 1.80
C TRP A 49 -0.81 11.74 0.60
N LEU A 50 -0.50 10.61 -0.02
CA LEU A 50 -1.34 9.98 -1.03
C LEU A 50 -2.09 8.83 -0.36
N VAL A 51 -3.42 8.88 -0.43
CA VAL A 51 -4.29 7.81 0.04
C VAL A 51 -4.98 7.22 -1.18
N ILE A 52 -4.84 5.91 -1.36
CA ILE A 52 -5.30 5.19 -2.54
C ILE A 52 -6.21 4.05 -2.07
N SER A 53 -7.35 3.92 -2.73
CA SER A 53 -8.26 2.78 -2.63
C SER A 53 -8.37 2.17 -4.02
N ALA A 54 -8.35 0.84 -4.10
CA ALA A 54 -8.48 0.12 -5.35
C ALA A 54 -9.35 -1.13 -5.16
N THR A 55 -10.27 -1.37 -6.09
CA THR A 55 -11.16 -2.52 -6.09
C THR A 55 -11.42 -3.01 -7.50
N THR A 56 -11.89 -4.25 -7.62
CA THR A 56 -12.29 -4.85 -8.89
C THR A 56 -13.71 -5.37 -8.82
N SER A 57 -14.33 -5.61 -9.98
CA SER A 57 -15.63 -6.30 -10.07
C SER A 57 -15.54 -7.79 -9.78
N TYR A 58 -14.43 -8.28 -9.21
CA TYR A 58 -14.29 -9.67 -8.81
C TYR A 58 -15.35 -10.04 -7.77
N LYS A 59 -15.92 -11.23 -7.94
CA LYS A 59 -16.93 -11.80 -7.06
C LYS A 59 -16.62 -13.27 -6.84
N ALA A 60 -16.69 -13.71 -5.59
CA ALA A 60 -16.59 -15.10 -5.23
C ALA A 60 -17.61 -15.45 -4.14
N SER A 61 -18.18 -16.65 -4.22
CA SER A 61 -19.09 -17.17 -3.20
C SER A 61 -18.40 -17.22 -1.83
N ALA A 62 -19.16 -16.94 -0.76
CA ALA A 62 -18.66 -16.89 0.61
C ALA A 62 -17.54 -15.88 0.87
N THR A 63 -17.40 -14.84 0.03
CA THR A 63 -16.48 -13.72 0.27
C THR A 63 -17.27 -12.41 0.42
N ASN A 64 -16.61 -11.38 0.94
CA ASN A 64 -17.12 -10.01 0.96
C ASN A 64 -16.60 -9.18 -0.24
N PHE A 65 -16.12 -9.84 -1.31
CA PHE A 65 -15.63 -9.12 -2.48
C PHE A 65 -16.74 -8.31 -3.12
N PRO A 66 -16.42 -7.09 -3.59
CA PRO A 66 -17.45 -6.10 -3.87
C PRO A 66 -18.28 -6.42 -5.12
N GLY A 67 -17.77 -7.23 -6.05
CA GLY A 67 -18.47 -7.55 -7.30
C GLY A 67 -18.92 -6.27 -8.02
N GLU A 68 -20.15 -6.23 -8.51
CA GLU A 68 -20.72 -5.05 -9.19
C GLU A 68 -20.71 -3.76 -8.35
N ARG A 69 -20.55 -3.85 -7.01
CA ARG A 69 -20.45 -2.69 -6.13
C ARG A 69 -19.04 -2.10 -6.05
N TYR A 70 -18.07 -2.63 -6.81
CA TYR A 70 -16.65 -2.26 -6.74
C TYR A 70 -16.42 -0.74 -6.68
N ALA A 71 -17.01 0.03 -7.59
CA ALA A 71 -16.83 1.48 -7.60
C ALA A 71 -17.31 2.15 -6.30
N THR A 72 -18.53 1.82 -5.85
CA THR A 72 -19.08 2.38 -4.60
C THR A 72 -18.29 1.99 -3.36
N VAL A 73 -17.78 0.75 -3.31
CA VAL A 73 -16.96 0.27 -2.19
C VAL A 73 -15.60 0.95 -2.20
N CYS A 74 -14.97 1.10 -3.37
CA CYS A 74 -13.70 1.81 -3.54
C CYS A 74 -13.77 3.24 -2.97
N ASP A 75 -14.78 3.98 -3.42
CA ASP A 75 -14.97 5.38 -3.06
C ASP A 75 -15.35 5.50 -1.57
N SER A 76 -16.18 4.58 -1.05
CA SER A 76 -16.55 4.54 0.37
C SER A 76 -15.36 4.28 1.30
N LEU A 77 -14.48 3.34 0.96
CA LEU A 77 -13.27 3.06 1.75
C LEU A 77 -12.35 4.28 1.83
N LEU A 78 -12.18 4.99 0.71
CA LEU A 78 -11.40 6.22 0.67
C LEU A 78 -12.04 7.34 1.50
N ASN A 79 -13.35 7.51 1.35
CA ASN A 79 -14.13 8.55 2.05
C ASN A 79 -14.18 8.33 3.57
N ALA A 80 -14.17 7.08 4.02
CA ALA A 80 -14.12 6.73 5.44
C ALA A 80 -12.82 7.20 6.11
N LEU A 81 -11.69 7.18 5.39
CA LEU A 81 -10.39 7.63 5.90
C LEU A 81 -10.15 9.12 5.68
N VAL A 82 -10.60 9.64 4.54
CA VAL A 82 -10.42 11.05 4.15
C VAL A 82 -11.70 11.55 3.50
N PRO A 83 -12.62 12.23 4.23
CA PRO A 83 -13.85 12.77 3.67
C PRO A 83 -13.62 13.86 2.60
N GLU A 84 -14.50 13.96 1.60
CA GLU A 84 -14.38 14.90 0.45
C GLU A 84 -14.38 16.37 0.86
N HIS A 85 -15.09 16.68 1.95
CA HIS A 85 -15.27 18.04 2.46
C HIS A 85 -14.66 18.24 3.85
N SER A 86 -13.55 17.56 4.16
CA SER A 86 -12.86 17.72 5.44
C SER A 86 -12.41 19.18 5.63
N THR A 87 -13.11 19.95 6.47
CA THR A 87 -12.82 21.37 6.71
C THR A 87 -11.66 21.58 7.69
N GLY A 88 -11.34 20.59 8.52
CA GLY A 88 -10.23 20.62 9.49
C GLY A 88 -8.99 19.88 9.01
N LYS A 89 -8.02 20.58 8.41
CA LYS A 89 -6.73 19.99 7.98
C LYS A 89 -6.04 19.21 9.09
N VAL A 90 -6.01 19.74 10.32
CA VAL A 90 -5.37 19.12 11.50
C VAL A 90 -5.97 17.76 11.84
N SER A 91 -7.29 17.60 11.70
CA SER A 91 -8.02 16.36 12.01
C SER A 91 -7.73 15.24 11.01
N VAL A 92 -7.47 15.56 9.75
CA VAL A 92 -7.15 14.53 8.73
C VAL A 92 -5.74 13.99 8.94
N PHE A 93 -4.75 14.85 9.16
CA PHE A 93 -3.36 14.40 9.37
C PHE A 93 -3.21 13.55 10.64
N SER A 94 -3.92 13.90 11.73
CA SER A 94 -3.91 13.06 12.94
C SER A 94 -4.54 11.68 12.68
N SER A 95 -5.65 11.63 11.94
CA SER A 95 -6.32 10.38 11.57
C SER A 95 -5.44 9.48 10.69
N LEU A 96 -4.72 10.05 9.72
CA LEU A 96 -3.77 9.31 8.88
C LEU A 96 -2.60 8.75 9.70
N LYS A 97 -2.05 9.56 10.63
CA LYS A 97 -0.98 9.11 11.54
C LYS A 97 -1.46 7.97 12.45
N ALA A 98 -2.67 8.09 13.01
CA ALA A 98 -3.29 7.04 13.81
C ALA A 98 -3.50 5.76 12.98
N THR A 99 -4.00 5.88 11.74
CA THR A 99 -4.19 4.74 10.83
C THR A 99 -2.86 4.03 10.52
N ARG A 100 -1.79 4.79 10.27
CA ARG A 100 -0.43 4.23 10.09
C ARG A 100 0.05 3.48 11.32
N GLN A 101 -0.19 4.02 12.51
CA GLN A 101 0.17 3.36 13.78
C GLN A 101 -0.63 2.07 13.99
N SER A 102 -1.95 2.10 13.76
CA SER A 102 -2.81 0.92 13.86
C SER A 102 -2.42 -0.17 12.85
N HIS A 103 -2.09 0.20 11.60
CA HIS A 103 -1.55 -0.73 10.62
C HIS A 103 -0.26 -1.39 11.13
N SER A 104 0.69 -0.60 11.63
CA SER A 104 1.95 -1.14 12.18
C SER A 104 1.69 -2.09 13.35
N ALA A 105 0.80 -1.74 14.28
CA ALA A 105 0.45 -2.58 15.42
C ALA A 105 -0.20 -3.90 14.97
N LEU A 106 -1.13 -3.87 14.01
CA LEU A 106 -1.79 -5.06 13.49
C LEU A 106 -0.80 -5.98 12.76
N HIS A 107 0.02 -5.43 11.86
CA HIS A 107 1.05 -6.21 11.16
C HIS A 107 2.02 -6.85 12.17
N ARG A 108 2.50 -6.07 13.15
CA ARG A 108 3.37 -6.58 14.22
C ARG A 108 2.72 -7.67 15.06
N SER A 109 1.40 -7.59 15.31
CA SER A 109 0.69 -8.64 16.04
C SER A 109 0.73 -10.02 15.36
N LEU A 110 0.98 -10.06 14.04
CA LEU A 110 1.19 -11.28 13.26
C LEU A 110 2.68 -11.57 13.10
N TYR A 111 3.46 -10.57 12.72
CA TYR A 111 4.87 -10.70 12.40
C TYR A 111 5.70 -11.05 13.64
N ASP A 112 5.50 -10.38 14.77
CA ASP A 112 6.31 -10.55 15.99
C ASP A 112 6.04 -11.88 16.72
N ARG A 113 5.06 -12.69 16.29
CA ARG A 113 4.75 -14.00 16.89
C ARG A 113 5.90 -15.01 16.80
N VAL A 114 6.77 -14.86 15.82
CA VAL A 114 7.93 -15.74 15.59
C VAL A 114 9.10 -14.87 15.15
N SER A 115 10.29 -15.15 15.69
CA SER A 115 11.53 -14.55 15.21
C SER A 115 12.61 -15.62 15.12
N LEU A 116 13.39 -15.57 14.04
CA LEU A 116 14.67 -16.24 13.94
C LEU A 116 15.75 -15.16 13.99
N ASN A 117 16.61 -15.23 14.99
CA ASN A 117 17.77 -14.35 15.13
C ASN A 117 19.02 -15.21 15.08
N LEU A 118 19.93 -14.88 14.16
CA LEU A 118 21.21 -15.56 14.00
C LEU A 118 22.34 -14.53 14.11
N PRO A 119 23.56 -14.96 14.49
CA PRO A 119 24.68 -14.04 14.72
C PRO A 119 24.92 -13.10 13.55
N ALA A 120 25.23 -11.85 13.88
CA ALA A 120 25.60 -10.85 12.90
C ALA A 120 26.98 -11.13 12.29
N SER A 121 27.17 -10.64 11.08
CA SER A 121 28.42 -10.67 10.33
C SER A 121 28.84 -9.24 9.96
N PRO A 122 30.12 -8.95 9.70
CA PRO A 122 30.54 -7.61 9.25
C PRO A 122 29.76 -7.09 8.03
N SER A 123 29.30 -7.99 7.16
CA SER A 123 28.46 -7.68 5.99
C SER A 123 27.08 -7.11 6.33
N ASP A 124 26.60 -7.20 7.57
CA ASP A 124 25.27 -6.70 7.93
C ASP A 124 25.15 -5.18 7.96
N THR A 125 26.29 -4.50 7.89
CA THR A 125 26.36 -3.05 7.68
C THR A 125 26.09 -2.64 6.23
N LEU A 126 26.08 -3.60 5.30
CA LEU A 126 25.92 -3.33 3.87
C LEU A 126 24.43 -3.29 3.47
N PRO A 127 24.11 -2.58 2.37
CA PRO A 127 22.83 -2.70 1.71
C PRO A 127 22.47 -4.15 1.34
N THR A 128 21.18 -4.50 1.38
CA THR A 128 20.70 -5.88 1.19
C THR A 128 21.13 -6.49 -0.15
N ASP A 129 21.17 -5.71 -1.24
CA ASP A 129 21.66 -6.14 -2.55
C ASP A 129 23.12 -6.60 -2.49
N GLN A 130 23.98 -5.86 -1.78
CA GLN A 130 25.38 -6.24 -1.57
C GLN A 130 25.52 -7.45 -0.64
N ARG A 131 24.65 -7.58 0.37
CA ARG A 131 24.60 -8.76 1.24
C ARG A 131 24.27 -10.03 0.44
N ILE A 132 23.30 -9.97 -0.47
CA ILE A 132 22.95 -11.08 -1.37
C ILE A 132 24.14 -11.46 -2.25
N ALA A 133 24.78 -10.47 -2.89
CA ALA A 133 25.92 -10.73 -3.77
C ALA A 133 27.10 -11.39 -3.03
N ARG A 134 27.35 -10.98 -1.77
CA ARG A 134 28.42 -11.55 -0.95
C ARG A 134 28.06 -12.90 -0.33
N PHE A 135 26.78 -13.16 -0.06
CA PHE A 135 26.32 -14.42 0.51
C PHE A 135 26.65 -15.64 -0.38
N ALA A 136 26.77 -15.43 -1.69
CA ALA A 136 27.23 -16.46 -2.63
C ALA A 136 28.69 -16.89 -2.42
N LEU A 137 29.49 -16.07 -1.72
CA LEU A 137 30.93 -16.27 -1.52
C LEU A 137 31.29 -16.52 -0.05
N GLN A 138 30.44 -16.07 0.88
CA GLN A 138 30.71 -16.09 2.32
C GLN A 138 29.41 -16.31 3.10
N ASP A 139 29.47 -17.17 4.12
CA ASP A 139 28.32 -17.42 4.98
C ASP A 139 27.92 -16.16 5.76
N SER A 140 26.61 -15.87 5.76
CA SER A 140 26.00 -14.82 6.56
C SER A 140 24.77 -15.37 7.28
N PRO A 141 24.92 -15.84 8.53
CA PRO A 141 23.80 -16.43 9.29
C PRO A 141 22.62 -15.46 9.43
N SER A 142 22.89 -14.18 9.66
CA SER A 142 21.87 -13.12 9.72
C SER A 142 21.16 -12.88 8.37
N MET A 143 21.79 -13.20 7.23
CA MET A 143 21.12 -13.18 5.93
C MET A 143 20.10 -14.31 5.82
N THR A 144 20.44 -15.52 6.28
CA THR A 144 19.50 -16.65 6.38
C THR A 144 18.31 -16.30 7.29
N ALA A 145 18.57 -15.65 8.43
CA ALA A 145 17.52 -15.14 9.30
C ALA A 145 16.63 -14.10 8.59
N LEU A 146 17.20 -13.17 7.82
CA LEU A 146 16.45 -12.20 7.03
C LEU A 146 15.55 -12.88 6.00
N TYR A 147 16.05 -13.87 5.25
CA TYR A 147 15.25 -14.63 4.27
C TYR A 147 14.06 -15.35 4.93
N TYR A 148 14.29 -16.02 6.06
CA TYR A 148 13.22 -16.68 6.82
C TYR A 148 12.14 -15.68 7.24
N ASN A 149 12.55 -14.56 7.85
CA ASN A 149 11.63 -13.54 8.31
C ASN A 149 10.92 -12.83 7.13
N TYR A 150 11.57 -12.68 5.99
CA TYR A 150 10.98 -12.11 4.78
C TYR A 150 9.89 -13.00 4.18
N GLY A 151 10.06 -14.33 4.21
CA GLY A 151 9.00 -15.26 3.80
C GLY A 151 7.72 -15.07 4.63
N ARG A 152 7.86 -14.84 5.94
CA ARG A 152 6.72 -14.54 6.82
C ARG A 152 6.10 -13.16 6.53
N TYR A 153 6.93 -12.16 6.25
CA TYR A 153 6.46 -10.85 5.82
C TYR A 153 5.58 -10.95 4.56
N LEU A 154 6.04 -11.67 3.53
CA LEU A 154 5.31 -11.85 2.27
C LEU A 154 3.98 -12.56 2.46
N LEU A 155 3.89 -13.51 3.39
CA LEU A 155 2.64 -14.21 3.69
C LEU A 155 1.61 -13.32 4.40
N ILE A 156 2.06 -12.35 5.20
CA ILE A 156 1.18 -11.43 5.93
C ILE A 156 0.66 -10.30 5.04
N SER A 157 1.44 -9.93 4.02
CA SER A 157 1.26 -8.72 3.21
C SER A 157 0.11 -8.80 2.19
#